data_AF-A0AAF1ADR6-F1
#
_entry.id   AF-A0AAF1ADR6-F1
#
_cell.length_a   1.000
_cell.length_b   1.000
_cell.length_c   1.000
_cell.angle_alpha   90.00
_cell.angle_beta   90.00
_cell.angle_gamma   90.00
#
_symmetry.space_group_name_H-M   'P 1'
#
loop_
_entity.id
_entity.type
_entity.pdbx_description
1 polymer ?
#
loop_
_entity_poly.entity_id
_entity_poly.type
_entity_poly.pdbx_seq_one_letter_code
_entity_poly.pdbx_strand_id
1 'polypeptide(L)'
;MSDTDEILDALTSSGKVISNEFGYALRTWTRSWQMTVYTVSAENGRIRSFSWIYRNLVGHLTERGDDASPKITGVVASISNIGAVQLETRFAKPADSAVGYRILTADLGAGEPLFVDTSADHPGGGADPDRFINNLLESIQGTATT
;
A
#
# COMPACT_ATOMS: atom_id res chain seq x y z
N MET A 1 -12.01 19.07 -2.61
CA MET A 1 -11.39 17.91 -3.26
C MET A 1 -11.50 16.75 -2.28
N SER A 2 -11.77 15.51 -2.71
CA SER A 2 -11.70 14.40 -1.74
C SER A 2 -10.24 14.02 -1.52
N ASP A 3 -9.87 13.52 -0.33
CA ASP A 3 -8.50 13.04 -0.03
C ASP A 3 -7.99 12.04 -1.09
N THR A 4 -8.90 11.27 -1.70
CA THR A 4 -8.57 10.34 -2.78
C THR A 4 -8.14 11.05 -4.06
N ASP A 5 -8.76 12.18 -4.40
CA ASP A 5 -8.40 12.96 -5.59
C ASP A 5 -7.03 13.61 -5.41
N GLU A 6 -6.76 14.13 -4.22
CA GLU A 6 -5.44 14.67 -3.85
C GLU A 6 -4.34 13.61 -3.97
N ILE A 7 -4.61 12.38 -3.50
CA ILE A 7 -3.69 11.27 -3.64
C ILE A 7 -3.47 10.91 -5.12
N LEU A 8 -4.54 10.79 -5.91
CA LEU A 8 -4.41 10.48 -7.34
C LEU A 8 -3.62 11.54 -8.11
N ASP A 9 -3.85 12.82 -7.80
CA ASP A 9 -3.12 13.93 -8.39
C ASP A 9 -1.65 13.90 -7.97
N ALA A 10 -1.36 13.62 -6.70
CA ALA A 10 -0.01 13.47 -6.19
C ALA A 10 0.73 12.32 -6.88
N LEU A 11 0.10 11.14 -6.99
CA LEU A 11 0.65 9.97 -7.67
C LEU A 11 0.90 10.25 -9.15
N THR A 12 -0.01 10.94 -9.84
CA THR A 12 0.17 11.31 -11.26
C THR A 12 1.31 12.33 -11.43
N SER A 13 1.41 13.32 -10.55
CA SER A 13 2.46 14.35 -10.59
C SER A 13 3.86 13.80 -10.30
N SER A 14 3.96 12.64 -9.63
CA SER A 14 5.22 11.93 -9.39
C SER A 14 5.80 11.23 -10.64
N GLY A 15 5.10 11.29 -11.78
CA GLY A 15 5.53 10.66 -13.03
C GLY A 15 5.15 9.18 -13.16
N LYS A 16 4.35 8.65 -12.24
CA LYS A 16 3.79 7.29 -12.36
C LYS A 16 2.53 7.28 -13.20
N VAL A 17 2.29 6.14 -13.82
CA VAL A 17 1.08 5.88 -14.61
C VAL A 17 0.05 5.20 -13.72
N ILE A 18 -1.16 5.77 -13.66
CA ILE A 18 -2.34 5.14 -13.09
C ILE A 18 -3.30 4.85 -14.24
N SER A 19 -3.83 3.63 -14.32
CA SER A 19 -4.90 3.30 -15.25
C SER A 19 -6.21 3.98 -14.83
N ASN A 20 -7.06 4.31 -15.79
CA ASN A 20 -8.36 4.92 -15.49
C ASN A 20 -9.21 3.99 -14.61
N GLU A 21 -9.13 2.69 -14.88
CA GLU A 21 -9.81 1.63 -14.14
C GLU A 21 -9.32 1.59 -12.69
N PHE A 22 -8.01 1.70 -12.45
CA PHE A 22 -7.45 1.72 -11.09
C PHE A 22 -7.83 2.98 -10.34
N GLY A 23 -7.75 4.15 -11.00
CA GLY A 23 -8.21 5.40 -10.42
C GLY A 23 -9.69 5.36 -10.04
N TYR A 24 -10.53 4.75 -10.89
CA TYR A 24 -11.95 4.56 -10.62
C TYR A 24 -12.20 3.57 -9.46
N ALA A 25 -11.48 2.46 -9.42
CA ALA A 25 -11.56 1.49 -8.34
C ALA A 25 -11.16 2.13 -7.00
N LEU A 26 -10.05 2.88 -6.97
CA LEU A 26 -9.61 3.60 -5.79
C LEU A 26 -10.69 4.56 -5.29
N ARG A 27 -11.19 5.45 -6.16
CA ARG A 27 -12.28 6.38 -5.82
C ARG A 27 -13.52 5.67 -5.29
N THR A 28 -13.86 4.51 -5.83
CA THR A 28 -15.04 3.74 -5.40
C THR A 28 -14.85 3.18 -4.00
N TRP A 29 -13.65 2.67 -3.69
CA TRP A 29 -13.37 1.97 -2.44
C TRP A 29 -13.02 2.92 -1.30
N THR A 30 -12.47 4.10 -1.61
CA THR A 30 -11.97 5.05 -0.60
C THR A 30 -12.74 6.36 -0.53
N ARG A 31 -13.89 6.47 -1.25
CA ARG A 31 -14.67 7.71 -1.44
C ARG A 31 -14.95 8.52 -0.17
N SER A 32 -15.03 7.86 0.98
CA SER A 32 -15.41 8.48 2.25
C SER A 32 -14.36 8.31 3.34
N TRP A 33 -13.16 7.86 3.01
CA TRP A 33 -12.12 7.54 3.99
C TRP A 33 -11.03 8.59 3.97
N GLN A 34 -10.82 9.22 5.12
CA GLN A 34 -9.71 10.14 5.33
C GLN A 34 -8.43 9.34 5.55
N MET A 35 -7.82 8.90 4.45
CA MET A 35 -6.63 8.06 4.48
C MET A 35 -5.46 8.86 5.04
N THR A 36 -5.01 8.49 6.24
CA THR A 36 -3.94 9.24 6.94
C THR A 36 -2.56 8.80 6.49
N VAL A 37 -2.42 7.51 6.13
CA VAL A 37 -1.18 6.91 5.65
C VAL A 37 -1.51 5.87 4.59
N TYR A 38 -0.74 5.88 3.51
CA TYR A 38 -0.87 4.93 2.42
C TYR A 38 0.51 4.62 1.83
N THR A 39 0.57 3.53 1.06
CA THR A 39 1.73 3.16 0.27
C THR A 39 1.25 2.57 -1.06
N VAL A 40 2.13 2.59 -2.06
CA VAL A 40 1.85 2.02 -3.37
C VAL A 40 3.05 1.24 -3.86
N SER A 41 2.78 0.24 -4.69
CA SER A 41 3.81 -0.42 -5.49
C SER A 41 3.58 -0.13 -6.96
N ALA A 42 4.68 0.17 -7.66
CA ALA A 42 4.69 0.38 -9.09
C ALA A 42 5.58 -0.66 -9.77
N GLU A 43 5.12 -1.14 -10.92
CA GLU A 43 5.86 -2.02 -11.80
C GLU A 43 6.04 -1.30 -13.14
N ASN A 44 7.28 -1.16 -13.61
CA ASN A 44 7.60 -0.43 -14.84
C ASN A 44 7.01 0.99 -14.90
N GLY A 45 6.99 1.69 -13.75
CA GLY A 45 6.43 3.03 -13.63
C GLY A 45 4.90 3.11 -13.54
N ARG A 46 4.18 1.98 -13.68
CA ARG A 46 2.72 1.91 -13.51
C ARG A 46 2.36 1.41 -12.13
N ILE A 47 1.41 2.07 -11.47
CA ILE A 47 0.91 1.63 -10.16
C ILE A 47 0.15 0.33 -10.32
N ARG A 48 0.55 -0.69 -9.55
CA ARG A 48 -0.09 -2.01 -9.51
C ARG A 48 -0.75 -2.31 -8.19
N SER A 49 -0.33 -1.68 -7.10
CA SER A 49 -1.01 -1.84 -5.83
C SER A 49 -1.08 -0.55 -5.04
N PHE A 50 -2.13 -0.46 -4.23
CA PHE A 50 -2.39 0.67 -3.34
C PHE A 50 -2.88 0.12 -2.01
N SER A 51 -2.23 0.50 -0.91
CA SER A 51 -2.55 0.05 0.44
C SER A 51 -2.72 1.25 1.34
N TRP A 52 -3.70 1.20 2.23
CA TRP A 52 -4.00 2.33 3.12
C TRP A 52 -4.46 1.84 4.49
N ILE A 53 -4.31 2.73 5.46
CA ILE A 53 -4.85 2.54 6.81
C ILE A 53 -5.87 3.63 7.07
N TYR A 54 -7.05 3.24 7.55
CA TYR A 54 -8.08 4.15 8.01
C TYR A 54 -8.66 3.61 9.32
N ARG A 55 -8.42 4.33 10.43
CA ARG A 55 -8.80 3.90 11.78
C ARG A 55 -8.29 2.48 12.06
N ASN A 56 -9.19 1.53 12.37
CA ASN A 56 -8.89 0.13 12.64
C ASN A 56 -9.04 -0.77 11.39
N LEU A 57 -9.02 -0.19 10.19
CA LEU A 57 -9.10 -0.91 8.93
C LEU A 57 -7.80 -0.76 8.15
N VAL A 58 -7.39 -1.85 7.52
CA VAL A 58 -6.37 -1.86 6.48
C VAL A 58 -7.03 -2.28 5.17
N GLY A 59 -6.76 -1.52 4.13
CA GLY A 59 -7.22 -1.82 2.78
C GLY A 59 -6.05 -2.05 1.83
N HIS A 60 -6.28 -2.91 0.85
CA HIS A 60 -5.33 -3.23 -0.20
C HIS A 60 -6.08 -3.40 -1.52
N LEU A 61 -5.60 -2.74 -2.56
CA LEU A 61 -6.01 -2.89 -3.95
C LEU A 61 -4.82 -3.38 -4.76
N THR A 62 -5.08 -4.30 -5.69
CA THR A 62 -4.09 -4.84 -6.63
C THR A 62 -4.69 -4.89 -8.02
N GLU A 63 -3.95 -4.39 -9.02
CA GLU A 63 -4.22 -4.59 -10.44
C GLU A 63 -3.40 -5.77 -10.96
N ARG A 64 -4.04 -6.66 -11.70
CA ARG A 64 -3.40 -7.73 -12.46
C ARG A 64 -3.95 -7.80 -13.88
N GLY A 65 -3.31 -8.57 -14.73
CA GLY A 65 -3.69 -8.71 -16.13
C GLY A 65 -2.93 -7.75 -17.03
N ASP A 66 -3.29 -7.75 -18.30
CA ASP A 66 -2.70 -6.86 -19.30
C ASP A 66 -3.47 -5.53 -19.39
N ASP A 67 -2.99 -4.65 -20.25
CA ASP A 67 -3.57 -3.32 -20.46
C ASP A 67 -4.94 -3.36 -21.14
N ALA A 68 -5.28 -4.46 -21.82
CA ALA A 68 -6.56 -4.60 -22.52
C ALA A 68 -7.67 -5.13 -21.62
N SER A 69 -7.32 -5.81 -20.52
CA SER A 69 -8.27 -6.39 -19.58
C SER A 69 -7.71 -6.40 -18.16
N PRO A 70 -7.52 -5.22 -17.53
CA PRO A 70 -7.05 -5.15 -16.17
C PRO A 70 -8.12 -5.72 -15.22
N LYS A 71 -7.68 -6.58 -14.31
CA LYS A 71 -8.47 -7.07 -13.19
C LYS A 71 -7.99 -6.39 -11.92
N ILE A 72 -8.86 -5.59 -11.32
CA ILE A 72 -8.58 -4.94 -10.04
C ILE A 72 -9.32 -5.70 -8.95
N THR A 73 -8.57 -6.20 -7.99
CA THR A 73 -9.08 -6.86 -6.80
C THR A 73 -8.69 -6.05 -5.59
N GLY A 74 -9.47 -6.14 -4.52
CA GLY A 74 -9.05 -5.61 -3.25
C GLY A 74 -9.65 -6.35 -2.08
N VAL A 75 -9.10 -6.04 -0.93
CA VAL A 75 -9.56 -6.53 0.37
C VAL A 75 -9.53 -5.37 1.34
N VAL A 76 -10.53 -5.32 2.21
CA VAL A 76 -10.55 -4.44 3.37
C VAL A 76 -10.78 -5.33 4.57
N ALA A 77 -9.84 -5.30 5.51
CA ALA A 77 -9.88 -6.10 6.71
C ALA A 77 -9.80 -5.19 7.94
N SER A 78 -10.41 -5.63 9.04
CA SER A 78 -10.07 -5.04 10.34
C SER A 78 -8.66 -5.46 10.73
N ILE A 79 -7.91 -4.54 11.31
CA ILE A 79 -6.54 -4.79 11.78
C ILE A 79 -6.52 -5.91 12.83
N SER A 80 -7.58 -6.06 13.64
CA SER A 80 -7.71 -7.16 14.59
C SER A 80 -7.84 -8.54 13.94
N ASN A 81 -8.12 -8.60 12.64
CA ASN A 81 -8.27 -9.85 11.88
C ASN A 81 -7.00 -10.23 11.13
N ILE A 82 -5.91 -9.46 11.28
CA ILE A 82 -4.62 -9.80 10.68
C ILE A 82 -4.08 -11.02 11.42
N GLY A 83 -4.13 -12.18 10.77
CA GLY A 83 -3.76 -13.46 11.38
C GLY A 83 -2.27 -13.59 11.63
N ALA A 84 -1.46 -13.04 10.73
CA ALA A 84 -0.01 -13.02 10.86
C ALA A 84 0.60 -11.81 10.14
N VAL A 85 1.67 -11.29 10.72
CA VAL A 85 2.58 -10.32 10.06
C VAL A 85 3.98 -10.91 10.08
N GLN A 86 4.58 -11.00 8.89
CA GLN A 86 5.97 -11.35 8.71
C GLN A 86 6.75 -10.09 8.37
N LEU A 87 7.82 -9.85 9.13
CA LEU A 87 8.78 -8.78 8.89
C LEU A 87 10.12 -9.39 8.50
N GLU A 88 10.69 -8.92 7.40
CA GLU A 88 12.01 -9.27 6.93
C GLU A 88 12.83 -7.99 6.75
N THR A 89 14.10 -8.02 7.16
CA THR A 89 15.08 -6.99 6.80
C THR A 89 16.03 -7.59 5.78
N ARG A 90 16.17 -6.94 4.64
CA ARG A 90 17.17 -7.31 3.64
C ARG A 90 18.24 -6.22 3.55
N PHE A 91 19.44 -6.64 3.20
CA PHE A 91 20.57 -5.74 3.00
C PHE A 91 21.02 -5.82 1.55
N ALA A 92 20.99 -4.69 0.85
CA ALA A 92 21.72 -4.53 -0.39
C ALA A 92 23.14 -4.06 -0.04
N LYS A 93 24.14 -4.59 -0.72
CA LYS A 93 25.52 -4.12 -0.62
C LYS A 93 25.93 -3.47 -1.95
N PRO A 94 25.52 -2.22 -2.23
CA PRO A 94 26.20 -1.41 -3.25
C PRO A 94 27.70 -1.29 -2.91
N ALA A 95 28.51 -0.93 -3.91
CA ALA A 95 29.96 -1.04 -3.91
C ALA A 95 30.65 -0.57 -2.61
N ASP A 96 30.11 0.46 -1.94
CA ASP A 96 30.75 1.13 -0.79
C ASP A 96 29.88 1.23 0.47
N SER A 97 28.66 0.69 0.51
CA SER A 97 27.81 0.72 1.71
C SER A 97 26.79 -0.40 1.76
N ALA A 98 26.32 -0.78 2.95
CA ALA A 98 25.16 -1.65 3.09
C ALA A 98 23.92 -0.77 3.33
N VAL A 99 22.89 -0.94 2.51
CA VAL A 99 21.58 -0.30 2.68
C VAL A 99 20.58 -1.37 3.11
N GLY A 100 19.99 -1.19 4.29
CA GLY A 100 18.92 -2.05 4.79
C GLY A 100 17.56 -1.58 4.29
N TYR A 101 16.68 -2.51 3.95
CA TYR A 101 15.28 -2.25 3.62
C TYR A 101 14.37 -3.24 4.32
N ARG A 102 13.14 -2.81 4.60
CA ARG A 102 12.14 -3.60 5.32
C ARG A 102 11.12 -4.13 4.34
N ILE A 103 10.74 -5.38 4.57
CA ILE A 103 9.68 -6.05 3.87
C ILE A 103 8.66 -6.49 4.90
N LEU A 104 7.41 -6.08 4.71
CA LEU A 104 6.26 -6.53 5.48
C LEU A 104 5.35 -7.36 4.57
N THR A 105 4.98 -8.54 5.06
CA THR A 105 3.90 -9.35 4.49
C THR A 105 2.85 -9.57 5.57
N ALA A 106 1.59 -9.21 5.30
CA ALA A 106 0.48 -9.40 6.24
C ALA A 106 -0.67 -10.18 5.60
N ASP A 107 -1.17 -11.18 6.31
CA ASP A 107 -2.35 -11.94 5.89
C ASP A 107 -3.63 -11.23 6.34
N LEU A 108 -4.43 -10.81 5.36
CA LEU A 108 -5.70 -10.11 5.57
C LEU A 108 -6.91 -11.06 5.55
N GLY A 109 -6.71 -12.37 5.41
CA GLY A 109 -7.74 -13.40 5.56
C GLY A 109 -8.61 -13.68 4.33
N ALA A 110 -8.43 -12.95 3.22
CA ALA A 110 -9.10 -13.23 1.94
C ALA A 110 -8.35 -12.60 0.76
N GLY A 111 -7.70 -13.42 -0.05
CA GLY A 111 -7.00 -12.98 -1.26
C GLY A 111 -5.49 -13.01 -1.12
N GLU A 112 -4.81 -12.05 -1.75
CA GLU A 112 -3.36 -11.97 -1.65
C GLU A 112 -2.90 -11.19 -0.42
N PRO A 113 -1.77 -11.60 0.16
CA PRO A 113 -1.24 -10.90 1.32
C PRO A 113 -0.86 -9.47 0.94
N LEU A 114 -1.01 -8.58 1.91
CA LEU A 114 -0.47 -7.23 1.81
C LEU A 114 1.06 -7.33 1.82
N PHE A 115 1.68 -6.91 0.72
CA PHE A 115 3.13 -6.82 0.59
C PHE A 115 3.58 -5.35 0.52
N VAL A 116 4.52 -4.98 1.39
CA VAL A 116 5.14 -3.65 1.42
C VAL A 116 6.64 -3.81 1.50
N ASP A 117 7.38 -3.26 0.55
CA ASP A 117 8.84 -3.28 0.48
C ASP A 117 9.34 -1.85 0.40
N THR A 118 10.17 -1.41 1.35
CA THR A 118 10.65 -0.03 1.45
C THR A 118 11.77 0.31 0.46
N SER A 119 12.31 -0.69 -0.26
CA SER A 119 13.33 -0.48 -1.29
C SER A 119 12.75 -0.20 -2.67
N ALA A 120 11.47 -0.50 -2.88
CA ALA A 120 10.83 -0.27 -4.15
C ALA A 120 10.75 1.24 -4.45
N ASP A 121 10.74 1.58 -5.74
CA ASP A 121 10.58 2.97 -6.15
C ASP A 121 9.14 3.42 -5.87
N HIS A 122 8.95 4.10 -4.73
CA HIS A 122 7.66 4.64 -4.31
C HIS A 122 7.46 6.05 -4.87
N PRO A 123 6.33 6.33 -5.54
CA PRO A 123 6.02 7.68 -5.99
C PRO A 123 5.93 8.67 -4.84
N GLY A 124 6.46 9.87 -5.06
CA GLY A 124 6.24 11.00 -4.14
C GLY A 124 4.75 11.32 -3.94
N GLY A 125 4.44 12.11 -2.90
CA GLY A 125 3.06 12.50 -2.58
C GLY A 125 2.51 11.99 -1.25
N GLY A 126 3.36 11.57 -0.32
CA GLY A 126 2.94 11.03 0.98
C GLY A 126 2.80 9.51 1.04
N ALA A 127 3.09 8.81 -0.07
CA ALA A 127 3.36 7.38 -0.04
C ALA A 127 4.67 7.16 0.74
N ASP A 128 4.54 6.64 1.95
CA ASP A 128 5.65 6.44 2.87
C ASP A 128 5.56 5.00 3.41
N PRO A 129 6.29 4.05 2.80
CA PRO A 129 6.20 2.64 3.17
C PRO A 129 6.67 2.41 4.62
N ASP A 130 7.64 3.20 5.09
CA ASP A 130 8.18 3.07 6.44
C ASP A 130 7.16 3.51 7.47
N ARG A 131 6.53 4.67 7.25
CA ARG A 131 5.43 5.17 8.09
C ARG A 131 4.22 4.25 8.03
N PHE A 132 3.89 3.72 6.85
CA PHE A 132 2.81 2.75 6.70
C PHE A 132 3.04 1.50 7.54
N ILE A 133 4.23 0.89 7.43
CA ILE A 133 4.60 -0.31 8.20
C ILE A 133 4.52 -0.01 9.70
N ASN A 134 5.11 1.11 10.15
CA ASN A 134 5.11 1.47 11.58
C ASN A 134 3.69 1.67 12.10
N ASN A 135 2.85 2.42 11.41
CA ASN A 135 1.47 2.67 11.81
C ASN A 135 0.64 1.38 11.86
N LEU A 136 0.86 0.46 10.92
CA LEU A 136 0.17 -0.83 10.93
C LEU A 136 0.56 -1.64 12.17
N LEU A 137 1.86 -1.75 12.46
CA LEU A 137 2.36 -2.50 13.61
C LEU A 137 1.91 -1.88 14.95
N GLU A 138 1.94 -0.56 15.07
CA GLU A 138 1.42 0.15 16.24
C GLU A 138 -0.08 -0.11 16.44
N SER A 139 -0.86 -0.13 15.36
CA SER A 139 -2.30 -0.43 15.42
C SER A 139 -2.58 -1.87 15.84
N ILE A 140 -1.74 -2.82 15.43
CA ILE A 140 -1.81 -4.23 15.86
C ILE A 140 -1.42 -4.36 17.34
N GLN A 141 -0.40 -3.65 17.80
CA GLN A 141 0.01 -3.69 19.21
C GLN A 141 -1.04 -3.06 20.14
N GLY A 142 -1.61 -1.92 19.75
CA GLY A 142 -2.65 -1.24 20.51
C GLY A 142 -3.97 -2.00 20.61
N THR A 143 -4.22 -2.95 19.70
CA THR A 143 -5.40 -3.82 19.76
C THR A 143 -5.23 -5.02 20.71
N ALA A 144 -4.02 -5.30 21.20
CA ALA A 144 -3.76 -6.38 22.16
C ALA A 144 -4.11 -6.01 23.63
N THR A 145 -4.52 -4.77 23.90
CA THR A 145 -4.75 -4.23 25.27
C THR A 145 -6.20 -4.11 25.70
N THR A 146 -7.15 -4.81 25.07
CA THR A 146 -8.58 -4.80 25.45
C THR A 146 -9.11 -6.17 25.78
#